data_AF-A0A426Z358-F1
#
_entry.id   AF-A0A426Z358-F1
#
_cell.length_a   1.000
_cell.length_b   1.000
_cell.length_c   1.000
_cell.angle_alpha   90.00
_cell.angle_beta   90.00
_cell.angle_gamma   90.00
#
_symmetry.space_group_name_H-M   'P 1'
#
loop_
_entity.id
_entity.type
_entity.pdbx_description
1 polymer ?
#
loop_
_entity_poly.entity_id
_entity_poly.type
_entity_poly.pdbx_seq_one_letter_code
_entity_poly.pdbx_strand_id
1 'polypeptide(L)'
;MVDRSTPFTNSPTHNMPERDTLSSNSTNSLRAQLRLMNRCIDEVQKEFVKSKDELEESSMIVSPFVPEIHDKPISRKYWLPTLEAYDDSFDPTEHVVAFRVQMDSISLLGITTLLVTVKEEPRSKTLIVLFMMVKLPSTYNAILNLPTLNKLRVIVSTYHRMMKFLTSARVGEARSDP
;
A
#
# COMPACT_ATOMS: atom_id res chain seq x y z
N MET A 1 80.45 40.84 25.30
CA MET A 1 81.36 39.81 25.85
C MET A 1 80.60 39.14 26.98
N VAL A 2 80.25 37.85 27.02
CA VAL A 2 80.78 36.62 26.41
C VAL A 2 79.62 35.60 26.20
N ASP A 3 79.91 34.64 25.33
CA ASP A 3 79.12 33.59 24.66
C ASP A 3 78.63 32.39 25.53
N ARG A 4 77.60 31.68 25.01
CA ARG A 4 77.54 30.19 24.81
C ARG A 4 76.47 29.29 25.52
N SER A 5 75.46 28.92 24.71
CA SER A 5 74.88 27.58 24.37
C SER A 5 74.17 26.57 25.32
N THR A 6 72.90 26.28 24.95
CA THR A 6 72.20 24.95 24.73
C THR A 6 71.69 24.02 25.85
N PRO A 7 70.64 23.19 25.58
CA PRO A 7 69.59 22.81 26.54
C PRO A 7 69.34 21.30 26.82
N PHE A 8 68.59 21.08 27.93
CA PHE A 8 67.51 20.10 28.23
C PHE A 8 67.55 18.63 27.78
N THR A 9 67.29 17.71 28.73
CA THR A 9 66.80 16.35 28.44
C THR A 9 65.92 15.78 29.57
N ASN A 10 64.71 15.35 29.18
CA ASN A 10 63.78 14.35 29.72
C ASN A 10 62.95 14.60 31.00
N SER A 11 61.62 14.62 30.81
CA SER A 11 60.60 14.23 31.79
C SER A 11 59.80 13.03 31.25
N PRO A 12 59.32 12.09 32.10
CA PRO A 12 58.47 10.98 31.66
C PRO A 12 56.99 11.29 31.84
N THR A 13 56.20 10.96 30.81
CA THR A 13 54.74 11.06 30.76
C THR A 13 54.10 9.76 31.26
N HIS A 14 53.11 9.83 32.14
CA HIS A 14 52.25 8.69 32.49
C HIS A 14 50.76 9.10 32.49
N ASN A 15 50.09 8.61 31.45
CA ASN A 15 48.71 8.11 31.35
C ASN A 15 47.51 9.06 31.54
N MET A 16 46.72 9.15 30.47
CA MET A 16 45.30 9.50 30.44
C MET A 16 44.54 8.34 29.77
N PRO A 17 43.42 7.82 30.31
CA PRO A 17 42.73 6.67 29.72
C PRO A 17 41.66 7.07 28.67
N GLU A 18 41.63 6.26 27.60
CA GLU A 18 40.48 5.78 26.82
C GLU A 18 39.66 6.76 25.93
N ARG A 19 39.50 6.42 24.64
CA ARG A 19 38.21 6.24 23.91
C ARG A 19 38.37 5.47 22.58
N ASP A 20 37.75 4.29 22.54
CA ASP A 20 37.01 3.67 21.43
C ASP A 20 37.67 3.43 20.05
N THR A 21 38.39 2.32 19.92
CA THR A 21 38.77 1.72 18.62
C THR A 21 37.73 0.70 18.10
N LEU A 22 36.46 0.79 18.52
CA LEU A 22 35.36 -0.08 18.05
C LEU A 22 34.39 0.61 17.06
N SER A 23 34.65 1.86 16.65
CA SER A 23 33.72 2.70 15.85
C SER A 23 34.05 2.79 14.33
N SER A 24 35.30 2.49 13.94
CA SER A 24 35.77 2.70 12.55
C SER A 24 35.29 1.63 11.56
N ASN A 25 35.13 0.37 12.00
CA ASN A 25 34.63 -0.71 11.14
C ASN A 25 33.12 -0.58 10.86
N SER A 26 32.34 -0.13 11.84
CA SER A 26 30.89 0.10 11.74
C SER A 26 30.56 1.28 10.81
N THR A 27 31.30 2.39 10.91
CA THR A 27 31.10 3.58 10.05
C THR A 27 31.48 3.32 8.59
N ASN A 28 32.51 2.52 8.33
CA ASN A 28 32.87 2.08 6.98
C ASN A 28 31.85 1.09 6.40
N SER A 29 31.29 0.19 7.22
CA SER A 29 30.22 -0.74 6.83
C SER A 29 28.94 0.00 6.43
N LEU A 30 28.50 0.96 7.25
CA LEU A 30 27.31 1.79 6.96
C LEU A 30 27.48 2.61 5.69
N ARG A 31 28.68 3.16 5.44
CA ARG A 31 28.99 3.87 4.20
C ARG A 31 28.94 2.95 2.98
N ALA A 32 29.45 1.73 3.09
CA ALA A 32 29.37 0.74 2.03
C ALA A 32 27.91 0.33 1.77
N GLN A 33 27.11 0.15 2.82
CA GLN A 33 25.70 -0.21 2.73
C GLN A 33 24.86 0.92 2.08
N LEU A 34 25.10 2.18 2.44
CA LEU A 34 24.48 3.35 1.80
C LEU A 34 24.81 3.42 0.29
N ARG A 35 26.05 3.10 -0.09
CA ARG A 35 26.45 3.06 -1.51
C ARG A 35 25.73 1.97 -2.29
N LEU A 36 25.55 0.80 -1.69
CA LEU A 36 24.82 -0.31 -2.32
C LEU A 36 23.32 0.01 -2.45
N MET A 37 22.73 0.64 -1.44
CA MET A 37 21.32 1.05 -1.47
C MET A 37 21.08 2.10 -2.57
N ASN A 38 21.93 3.12 -2.67
CA ASN A 38 21.78 4.14 -3.71
C ASN A 38 21.95 3.56 -5.12
N ARG A 39 22.88 2.61 -5.31
CA ARG A 39 23.02 1.88 -6.58
C ARG A 39 21.74 1.14 -6.97
N CYS A 40 21.11 0.47 -6.01
CA CYS A 40 19.85 -0.24 -6.24
C CYS A 40 18.74 0.71 -6.68
N ILE A 41 18.67 1.91 -6.07
CA ILE A 41 17.71 2.95 -6.45
C ILE A 41 17.96 3.41 -7.89
N ASP A 42 19.21 3.68 -8.25
CA ASP A 42 19.58 4.10 -9.62
C ASP A 42 19.23 3.03 -10.66
N GLU A 43 19.45 1.75 -10.35
CA GLU A 43 19.08 0.63 -11.22
C GLU A 43 17.57 0.54 -11.41
N VAL A 44 16.78 0.63 -10.33
CA VAL A 44 15.31 0.60 -10.41
C VAL A 44 14.77 1.80 -11.18
N GLN A 45 15.36 2.99 -11.00
CA GLN A 45 14.97 4.19 -11.74
C GLN A 45 15.34 4.08 -13.22
N LYS A 46 16.48 3.49 -13.54
CA LYS A 46 16.90 3.23 -14.92
C LYS A 46 15.98 2.23 -15.62
N GLU A 47 15.58 1.16 -14.95
CA GLU A 47 14.59 0.22 -15.48
C GLU A 47 13.24 0.90 -15.72
N PHE A 48 12.84 1.81 -14.82
CA PHE A 48 11.62 2.59 -15.00
C PHE A 48 11.69 3.52 -16.21
N VAL A 49 12.80 4.24 -16.40
CA VAL A 49 13.01 5.13 -17.56
C VAL A 49 13.07 4.32 -18.86
N LYS A 50 13.77 3.17 -18.86
CA LYS A 50 13.84 2.27 -20.01
C LYS A 50 12.47 1.73 -20.41
N SER A 51 11.64 1.35 -19.42
CA SER A 51 10.26 0.91 -19.67
C SER A 51 9.34 2.02 -20.21
N LYS A 52 9.78 3.28 -20.14
CA LYS A 52 9.07 4.45 -20.64
C LYS A 52 9.49 4.80 -22.07
N ASP A 53 10.78 4.63 -22.41
CA ASP A 53 11.30 4.86 -23.76
C ASP A 53 10.95 3.71 -24.74
N GLU A 54 10.73 2.48 -24.25
CA GLU A 54 10.16 1.37 -25.03
C GLU A 54 8.65 1.53 -25.31
N LEU A 55 8.01 2.59 -24.79
CA LEU A 55 6.57 2.88 -24.93
C LEU A 55 6.27 4.00 -25.95
N GLU A 56 7.26 4.48 -26.72
CA GLU A 56 6.99 5.47 -27.78
C GLU A 56 6.58 4.85 -29.13
N GLU A 57 6.59 3.51 -29.26
CA GLU A 57 6.20 2.82 -30.51
C GLU A 57 5.03 1.85 -30.37
N SER A 58 4.29 1.85 -29.24
CA SER A 58 2.96 1.23 -29.18
C SER A 58 1.90 2.30 -29.45
N SER A 59 1.62 2.47 -30.73
CA SER A 59 0.47 3.20 -31.29
C SER A 59 -0.72 3.26 -30.33
N MET A 60 -1.14 4.49 -30.00
CA MET A 60 -2.44 4.82 -29.38
C MET A 60 -2.92 3.80 -28.34
N ILE A 61 -2.42 3.96 -27.12
CA ILE A 61 -3.17 4.07 -25.86
C ILE A 61 -4.69 3.93 -26.06
N VAL A 62 -5.15 2.72 -26.35
CA VAL A 62 -6.56 2.38 -26.18
C VAL A 62 -6.69 2.26 -24.68
N SER A 63 -7.48 3.16 -24.10
CA SER A 63 -7.86 3.04 -22.70
C SER A 63 -8.22 1.58 -22.42
N PRO A 64 -7.67 0.94 -21.36
CA PRO A 64 -8.10 -0.41 -20.98
C PRO A 64 -9.60 -0.45 -20.63
N PHE A 65 -10.23 0.72 -20.49
CA PHE A 65 -11.66 0.91 -20.49
C PHE A 65 -12.16 1.03 -21.94
N VAL A 66 -12.48 -0.12 -22.52
CA VAL A 66 -13.08 -0.25 -23.86
C VAL A 66 -14.41 0.53 -23.93
N PRO A 67 -14.77 1.19 -25.04
CA PRO A 67 -16.03 1.93 -25.15
C PRO A 67 -17.28 1.12 -24.76
N GLU A 68 -17.27 -0.20 -24.99
CA GLU A 68 -18.36 -1.09 -24.57
C GLU A 68 -18.59 -1.12 -23.05
N ILE A 69 -17.61 -0.76 -22.24
CA ILE A 69 -17.74 -0.63 -20.78
C ILE A 69 -18.48 0.67 -20.42
N HIS A 70 -18.18 1.76 -21.12
CA HIS A 70 -18.81 3.06 -20.91
C HIS A 70 -20.28 3.07 -21.36
N ASP A 71 -20.59 2.37 -22.45
CA ASP A 71 -21.94 2.34 -23.03
C ASP A 71 -22.85 1.29 -22.40
N LYS A 72 -22.31 0.40 -21.56
CA LYS A 72 -23.11 -0.65 -20.91
C LYS A 72 -23.99 -0.02 -19.82
N PRO A 73 -25.33 -0.05 -19.97
CA PRO A 73 -26.20 0.54 -18.97
C PRO A 73 -26.03 -0.21 -17.66
N ILE A 74 -25.72 0.53 -16.59
CA ILE A 74 -25.68 -0.02 -15.25
C ILE A 74 -27.09 -0.50 -14.93
N SER A 75 -27.22 -1.80 -14.62
CA SER A 75 -28.52 -2.41 -14.34
C SER A 75 -29.19 -1.69 -13.18
N ARG A 76 -30.48 -1.34 -13.32
CA ARG A 76 -31.29 -0.60 -12.31
C ARG A 76 -31.41 -1.29 -10.94
N LYS A 77 -30.93 -2.54 -10.81
CA LYS A 77 -30.79 -3.25 -9.53
C LYS A 77 -29.63 -2.73 -8.67
N TYR A 78 -28.69 -2.01 -9.27
CA TYR A 78 -27.58 -1.38 -8.57
C TYR A 78 -27.99 0.03 -8.21
N TRP A 79 -27.99 0.34 -6.91
CA TRP A 79 -28.16 1.71 -6.45
C TRP A 79 -26.88 2.49 -6.77
N LEU A 80 -27.03 3.54 -7.56
CA LEU A 80 -26.00 4.54 -7.76
C LEU A 80 -26.43 5.79 -6.99
N PRO A 81 -25.50 6.46 -6.29
CA PRO A 81 -25.76 7.81 -5.83
C PRO A 81 -26.09 8.67 -7.06
N THR A 82 -27.26 9.31 -7.05
CA THR A 82 -27.61 10.29 -8.08
C THR A 82 -26.80 11.56 -7.82
N LEU A 83 -25.53 11.54 -8.22
CA LEU A 83 -24.62 12.68 -8.16
C LEU A 83 -24.40 13.18 -9.58
N GLU A 84 -24.45 14.49 -9.77
CA GLU A 84 -24.11 15.09 -11.06
C GLU A 84 -22.65 14.78 -11.41
N ALA A 85 -22.39 14.53 -12.69
CA ALA A 85 -21.02 14.31 -13.16
C ALA A 85 -20.18 15.55 -12.82
N TYR A 86 -18.95 15.33 -12.36
CA TYR A 86 -18.03 16.44 -12.15
C TYR A 86 -17.63 16.99 -13.52
N ASP A 87 -18.01 18.24 -13.80
CA ASP A 87 -17.86 18.91 -15.09
C ASP A 87 -16.65 19.86 -15.11
N ASP A 88 -15.75 19.73 -14.12
CA ASP A 88 -14.60 20.60 -13.87
C ASP A 88 -14.95 22.09 -13.66
N SER A 89 -16.24 22.44 -13.60
CA SER A 89 -16.72 23.82 -13.42
C SER A 89 -16.90 24.18 -11.95
N PHE A 90 -17.18 23.20 -11.09
CA PHE A 90 -17.33 23.40 -9.64
C PHE A 90 -16.00 23.16 -8.91
N ASP A 91 -15.86 23.72 -7.72
CA ASP A 91 -14.73 23.39 -6.85
C ASP A 91 -14.75 21.88 -6.54
N PRO A 92 -13.65 21.13 -6.75
CA PRO A 92 -13.62 19.68 -6.47
C PRO A 92 -14.06 19.35 -5.04
N THR A 93 -13.79 20.25 -4.08
CA THR A 93 -14.19 20.10 -2.69
C THR A 93 -15.70 20.09 -2.53
N GLU A 94 -16.42 20.92 -3.27
CA GLU A 94 -17.89 20.98 -3.25
C GLU A 94 -18.50 19.69 -3.79
N HIS A 95 -17.93 19.12 -4.86
CA HIS A 95 -18.36 17.82 -5.39
C HIS A 95 -18.19 16.69 -4.37
N VAL A 96 -17.06 16.69 -3.65
CA VAL A 96 -16.82 15.73 -2.55
C VAL A 96 -17.78 15.98 -1.37
N VAL A 97 -18.14 17.24 -1.06
CA VAL A 97 -19.17 17.55 -0.06
C VAL A 97 -20.52 16.97 -0.48
N ALA A 98 -20.95 17.19 -1.73
CA ALA A 98 -22.20 16.66 -2.25
C ALA A 98 -22.25 15.13 -2.19
N PHE A 99 -21.15 14.45 -2.56
CA PHE A 99 -21.03 13.01 -2.39
C PHE A 99 -21.18 12.57 -0.92
N ARG A 100 -20.53 13.26 0.02
CA ARG A 100 -20.67 12.97 1.47
C ARG A 100 -22.10 13.14 1.95
N VAL A 101 -22.76 14.25 1.62
CA VAL A 101 -24.16 14.50 1.98
C VAL A 101 -25.06 13.38 1.45
N GLN A 102 -24.81 12.92 0.22
CA GLN A 102 -25.53 11.80 -0.36
C GLN A 102 -25.24 10.47 0.39
N MET A 103 -24.02 10.24 0.86
CA MET A 103 -23.69 9.09 1.71
C MET A 103 -24.30 9.19 3.11
N ASP A 104 -24.39 10.37 3.68
CA ASP A 104 -25.00 10.62 4.99
C ASP A 104 -26.53 10.41 4.95
N SER A 105 -27.14 10.48 3.77
CA SER A 105 -28.55 10.12 3.57
C SER A 105 -28.84 8.62 3.75
N ILE A 106 -27.82 7.78 3.75
CA ILE A 106 -27.96 6.33 3.99
C ILE A 106 -28.29 6.11 5.46
N SER A 107 -29.44 5.49 5.73
CA SER A 107 -29.88 5.20 7.10
C SER A 107 -28.99 4.15 7.76
N LEU A 108 -28.14 4.60 8.70
CA LEU A 108 -27.40 3.74 9.60
C LEU A 108 -28.36 3.08 10.59
N LEU A 109 -28.41 1.75 10.58
CA LEU A 109 -29.21 0.95 11.51
C LEU A 109 -28.42 0.62 12.80
N GLY A 110 -27.09 0.57 12.72
CA GLY A 110 -26.23 0.34 13.88
C GLY A 110 -24.88 -0.25 13.53
N ILE A 111 -24.14 -0.65 14.56
CA ILE A 111 -22.85 -1.32 14.43
C ILE A 111 -22.96 -2.70 15.07
N THR A 112 -22.49 -3.74 14.40
CA THR A 112 -22.53 -5.11 14.90
C THR A 112 -21.21 -5.83 14.67
N THR A 113 -20.89 -6.77 15.55
CA THR A 113 -19.68 -7.59 15.45
C THR A 113 -20.06 -8.96 14.91
N LEU A 114 -19.55 -9.33 13.73
CA LEU A 114 -19.82 -10.62 13.10
C LEU A 114 -18.54 -11.43 12.91
N LEU A 115 -18.66 -12.75 13.03
CA LEU A 115 -17.59 -13.67 12.66
C LEU A 115 -17.66 -13.92 11.14
N VAL A 116 -16.65 -13.47 10.43
CA VAL A 116 -16.49 -13.70 8.98
C VAL A 116 -15.60 -14.91 8.79
N THR A 117 -16.15 -15.96 8.19
CA THR A 117 -15.39 -17.18 7.85
C THR A 117 -15.28 -17.31 6.34
N VAL A 118 -14.05 -17.35 5.83
CA VAL A 118 -13.76 -17.79 4.46
C VAL A 118 -13.45 -19.28 4.52
N LYS A 119 -14.22 -20.09 3.79
CA LYS A 119 -14.13 -21.55 3.85
C LYS A 119 -13.91 -22.19 2.48
N GLU A 120 -13.03 -23.18 2.45
CA GLU A 120 -12.99 -24.26 1.48
C GLU A 120 -12.44 -25.48 2.24
N GLU A 121 -13.25 -26.48 2.57
CA GLU A 121 -12.77 -27.58 3.43
C GLU A 121 -11.54 -28.30 2.84
N PRO A 122 -10.52 -28.64 3.66
CA PRO A 122 -10.44 -28.53 5.12
C PRO A 122 -9.89 -27.18 5.64
N ARG A 123 -9.83 -26.17 4.80
CA ARG A 123 -9.15 -24.88 5.02
C ARG A 123 -10.16 -23.76 5.26
N SER A 124 -10.41 -23.44 6.52
CA SER A 124 -11.19 -22.27 6.91
C SER A 124 -10.33 -21.22 7.62
N LYS A 125 -10.69 -19.96 7.47
CA LYS A 125 -10.13 -18.85 8.22
C LYS A 125 -11.24 -17.95 8.70
N THR A 126 -11.27 -17.68 10.01
CA THR A 126 -12.31 -16.88 10.65
C THR A 126 -11.71 -15.64 11.30
N LEU A 127 -12.34 -14.49 11.11
CA LEU A 127 -12.01 -13.24 11.79
C LEU A 127 -13.26 -12.58 12.36
N ILE A 128 -13.09 -11.92 13.50
CA ILE A 128 -14.10 -11.03 14.06
C ILE A 128 -14.00 -9.69 13.34
N VAL A 129 -15.10 -9.23 12.75
CA VAL A 129 -15.19 -8.01 11.94
C VAL A 129 -16.35 -7.15 12.43
N LEU A 130 -16.08 -5.86 12.60
CA LEU A 130 -17.08 -4.86 12.91
C LEU A 130 -17.78 -4.43 11.61
N PHE A 131 -19.10 -4.59 11.54
CA PHE A 131 -19.93 -4.19 10.42
C PHE A 131 -20.79 -3.00 10.77
N MET A 132 -20.90 -2.09 9.80
CA MET A 132 -21.87 -1.01 9.81
C MET A 132 -23.14 -1.50 9.11
N MET A 133 -24.24 -1.60 9.84
CA MET A 133 -25.52 -2.05 9.30
C MET A 133 -26.26 -0.84 8.71
N VAL A 134 -26.58 -0.90 7.42
CA VAL A 134 -27.24 0.19 6.70
C VAL A 134 -28.49 -0.30 6.00
N LYS A 135 -29.54 0.52 5.96
CA LYS A 135 -30.75 0.24 5.17
C LYS A 135 -30.58 0.82 3.77
N LEU A 136 -30.10 0.00 2.84
CA LEU A 136 -29.86 0.40 1.44
C LEU A 136 -30.39 -0.68 0.48
N PRO A 137 -31.03 -0.33 -0.65
CA PRO A 137 -31.32 -1.28 -1.71
C PRO A 137 -30.01 -1.71 -2.41
N SER A 138 -29.36 -2.75 -1.88
CA SER A 138 -28.12 -3.33 -2.40
C SER A 138 -28.34 -4.76 -2.86
N THR A 139 -27.63 -5.17 -3.91
CA THR A 139 -27.56 -6.59 -4.33
C THR A 139 -26.58 -7.40 -3.48
N TYR A 140 -25.76 -6.72 -2.67
CA TYR A 140 -24.81 -7.33 -1.76
C TYR A 140 -25.32 -7.22 -0.33
N ASN A 141 -25.30 -8.34 0.40
CA ASN A 141 -25.69 -8.40 1.81
C ASN A 141 -24.58 -7.88 2.74
N ALA A 142 -23.32 -7.96 2.31
CA ALA A 142 -22.16 -7.53 3.09
C ALA A 142 -21.04 -7.07 2.17
N ILE A 143 -20.30 -6.03 2.60
CA ILE A 143 -19.11 -5.53 1.91
C ILE A 143 -17.94 -5.66 2.87
N LEU A 144 -16.90 -6.39 2.44
CA LEU A 144 -15.65 -6.50 3.20
C LEU A 144 -14.68 -5.43 2.75
N ASN A 145 -14.19 -4.64 3.69
CA ASN A 145 -13.19 -3.62 3.40
C ASN A 145 -11.80 -4.24 3.17
N LEU A 146 -10.95 -3.51 2.46
CA LEU A 146 -9.58 -3.93 2.17
C LEU A 146 -8.77 -4.26 3.45
N PRO A 147 -8.87 -3.52 4.57
CA PRO A 147 -8.23 -3.92 5.83
C PRO A 147 -8.62 -5.33 6.31
N THR A 148 -9.89 -5.72 6.18
CA THR A 148 -10.35 -7.06 6.54
C THR A 148 -9.77 -8.12 5.60
N LEU A 149 -9.78 -7.86 4.29
CA LEU A 149 -9.18 -8.74 3.29
C LEU A 149 -7.67 -8.93 3.53
N ASN A 150 -6.96 -7.86 3.91
CA ASN A 150 -5.54 -7.90 4.25
C ASN A 150 -5.26 -8.76 5.48
N LYS A 151 -6.08 -8.65 6.54
CA LYS A 151 -5.98 -9.53 7.72
C LYS A 151 -6.23 -11.00 7.36
N LEU A 152 -7.16 -11.24 6.43
CA LEU A 152 -7.40 -12.58 5.87
C LEU A 152 -6.26 -13.04 4.94
N ARG A 153 -5.35 -12.15 4.52
CA ARG A 153 -4.33 -12.38 3.49
C ARG A 153 -4.97 -12.88 2.19
N VAL A 154 -6.04 -12.20 1.78
CA VAL A 154 -6.82 -12.54 0.59
C VAL A 154 -6.25 -11.86 -0.64
N ILE A 155 -6.23 -12.59 -1.76
CA ILE A 155 -6.04 -12.07 -3.11
C ILE A 155 -7.33 -12.32 -3.87
N VAL A 156 -7.97 -11.26 -4.34
CA VAL A 156 -9.22 -11.34 -5.12
C VAL A 156 -8.88 -11.21 -6.60
N SER A 157 -9.32 -12.18 -7.40
CA SER A 157 -9.34 -12.07 -8.86
C SER A 157 -10.78 -11.89 -9.31
N THR A 158 -11.11 -10.68 -9.74
CA THR A 158 -12.42 -10.36 -10.32
C THR A 158 -12.63 -11.09 -11.64
N TYR A 159 -11.58 -11.18 -12.47
CA TYR A 159 -11.60 -11.90 -13.75
C TYR A 159 -11.95 -13.38 -13.58
N HIS A 160 -11.33 -14.06 -12.61
CA HIS A 160 -11.61 -15.47 -12.34
C HIS A 160 -12.74 -15.71 -11.33
N ARG A 161 -13.40 -14.64 -10.85
CA ARG A 161 -14.40 -14.66 -9.77
C ARG A 161 -13.99 -15.54 -8.59
N MET A 162 -12.74 -15.35 -8.16
CA MET A 162 -12.04 -16.22 -7.24
C MET A 162 -11.34 -15.40 -6.15
N MET A 163 -11.31 -15.93 -4.94
CA MET A 163 -10.49 -15.43 -3.84
C MET A 163 -9.53 -16.50 -3.35
N LYS A 164 -8.25 -16.14 -3.25
CA LYS A 164 -7.21 -16.98 -2.62
C LYS A 164 -6.88 -16.44 -1.26
N PHE A 165 -6.70 -17.30 -0.26
CA PHE A 165 -6.34 -16.88 1.09
C PHE A 165 -5.31 -17.80 1.71
N LEU A 166 -4.40 -17.23 2.51
CA LEU A 166 -3.36 -18.00 3.18
C LEU A 166 -3.90 -18.61 4.49
N THR A 167 -3.82 -19.93 4.59
CA THR A 167 -4.02 -20.69 5.84
C THR A 167 -2.69 -21.20 6.40
N SER A 168 -2.68 -21.71 7.64
CA SER A 168 -1.47 -22.24 8.28
C SER A 168 -0.88 -23.46 7.55
N ALA A 169 -1.69 -24.19 6.78
CA ALA A 169 -1.25 -25.38 6.06
C ALA A 169 -0.95 -25.11 4.57
N ARG A 170 -1.78 -24.30 3.87
CA ARG A 170 -1.63 -24.01 2.42
C ARG A 170 -2.51 -22.81 2.00
N VAL A 171 -2.47 -22.47 0.72
CA VAL A 171 -3.44 -21.55 0.09
C VAL A 171 -4.81 -22.24 -0.05
N GLY A 172 -5.88 -21.58 0.39
CA GLY A 172 -7.28 -21.94 0.11
C GLY A 172 -7.85 -21.09 -1.02
N GLU A 173 -8.87 -21.59 -1.69
CA GLU A 173 -9.52 -20.98 -2.85
C GLU A 173 -11.05 -20.90 -2.61
N ALA A 174 -11.68 -19.76 -2.89
CA ALA A 174 -13.14 -19.59 -2.81
C ALA A 174 -13.65 -18.99 -4.12
N ARG A 175 -14.51 -19.73 -4.82
CA ARG A 175 -15.12 -19.30 -6.10
C ARG A 175 -16.53 -18.79 -5.89
N SER A 176 -16.93 -17.81 -6.69
CA SER A 176 -18.35 -17.49 -6.88
C SER A 176 -19.05 -18.61 -7.64
N ASP A 177 -20.32 -18.83 -7.34
CA ASP A 177 -21.20 -19.62 -8.19
C ASP A 177 -21.34 -18.97 -9.58
N PRO A 178 -21.63 -19.76 -10.65
CA PRO A 178 -21.79 -19.27 -12.03
C PRO A 178 -22.81 -18.14 -12.20
#